data_AF-A0A7C3GBH0-F1
#
_entry.id   AF-A0A7C3GBH0-F1
#
_cell.length_a   1.000
_cell.length_b   1.000
_cell.length_c   1.000
_cell.angle_alpha   90.00
_cell.angle_beta   90.00
_cell.angle_gamma   90.00
#
_symmetry.space_group_name_H-M   'P 1'
#
loop_
_entity.id
_entity.type
_entity.pdbx_description
1 polymer ?
#
loop_
_entity_poly.entity_id
_entity_poly.type
_entity_poly.pdbx_seq_one_letter_code
_entity_poly.pdbx_strand_id
1 'polypeptide(L)'
;MEKLNELAKNNFRKWNNSLRTKDSKKVADNYLKNGELLGTVSVKIRQGRKEIEKYFDHFLQIDPSGKVIEREIIAIDENTFLDGGLYNFEVTKNGERQIIEARFTYIWQKDNKGSWKVKHHHSATKTPENEKLNKESGVLDLSGNNIEWGTNEELGGNMTLRTGFLSKDDGHIWRFTRLTKRGDDGVEEIVYRQISERPEDKGV
;
A
#
# COMPACT_ATOMS: atom_id res chain seq x y z
N MET A 1 7.11 1.49 21.53
CA MET A 1 7.46 0.83 20.26
C MET A 1 7.08 -0.64 20.23
N GLU A 2 7.49 -1.47 21.20
CA GLU A 2 7.21 -2.93 21.19
C GLU A 2 5.70 -3.29 21.09
N LYS A 3 4.84 -2.63 21.87
CA LYS A 3 3.37 -2.83 21.78
C LYS A 3 2.78 -2.52 20.39
N LEU A 4 3.30 -1.50 19.71
CA LEU A 4 2.83 -1.12 18.37
C LEU A 4 3.30 -2.11 17.30
N ASN A 5 4.51 -2.67 17.48
CA ASN A 5 5.02 -3.72 16.61
C ASN A 5 4.19 -5.00 16.68
N GLU A 6 3.85 -5.44 17.90
CA GLU A 6 2.95 -6.59 18.08
C GLU A 6 1.54 -6.33 17.54
N LEU A 7 1.02 -5.11 17.71
CA LEU A 7 -0.25 -4.71 17.10
C LEU A 7 -0.20 -4.80 15.56
N ALA A 8 0.85 -4.29 14.92
CA ALA A 8 1.05 -4.38 13.47
C ALA A 8 1.14 -5.83 12.99
N LYS A 9 1.87 -6.70 13.71
CA LYS A 9 1.92 -8.16 13.44
C LYS A 9 0.53 -8.80 13.54
N ASN A 10 -0.24 -8.48 14.57
CA ASN A 10 -1.56 -9.05 14.78
C ASN A 10 -2.57 -8.58 13.72
N ASN A 11 -2.56 -7.30 13.37
CA ASN A 11 -3.39 -6.73 12.32
C ASN A 11 -3.08 -7.36 10.96
N PHE A 12 -1.80 -7.45 10.59
CA PHE A 12 -1.38 -8.14 9.37
C PHE A 12 -1.78 -9.63 9.39
N ARG A 13 -1.55 -10.35 10.50
CA ARG A 13 -1.93 -11.77 10.61
C ARG A 13 -3.42 -11.97 10.41
N LYS A 14 -4.27 -11.12 10.99
CA LYS A 14 -5.72 -11.16 10.81
C LYS A 14 -6.10 -10.93 9.35
N TRP A 15 -5.55 -9.91 8.71
CA TRP A 15 -5.76 -9.63 7.29
C TRP A 15 -5.30 -10.80 6.41
N ASN A 16 -4.08 -11.31 6.62
CA ASN A 16 -3.51 -12.41 5.84
C ASN A 16 -4.31 -13.72 6.02
N ASN A 17 -4.76 -14.02 7.23
CA ASN A 17 -5.64 -15.17 7.49
C ASN A 17 -6.98 -15.07 6.76
N SER A 18 -7.50 -13.86 6.54
CA SER A 18 -8.73 -13.68 5.78
C SER A 18 -8.57 -14.09 4.31
N LEU A 19 -7.37 -13.98 3.73
CA LEU A 19 -7.10 -14.44 2.36
C LEU A 19 -7.36 -15.95 2.22
N ARG A 20 -6.96 -16.73 3.23
CA ARG A 20 -7.14 -18.19 3.26
C ARG A 20 -8.60 -18.63 3.25
N THR A 21 -9.52 -17.73 3.57
CA THR A 21 -10.96 -18.04 3.54
C THR A 21 -11.52 -18.10 2.12
N LYS A 22 -10.77 -17.59 1.12
CA LYS A 22 -11.20 -17.45 -0.28
C LYS A 22 -12.52 -16.66 -0.45
N ASP A 23 -12.85 -15.84 0.53
CA ASP A 23 -14.04 -15.00 0.57
C ASP A 23 -13.64 -13.52 0.57
N SER A 24 -13.85 -12.84 -0.56
CA SER A 24 -13.48 -11.43 -0.74
C SER A 24 -14.18 -10.50 0.24
N LYS A 25 -15.38 -10.84 0.72
CA LYS A 25 -16.11 -10.07 1.73
C LYS A 25 -15.40 -10.11 3.07
N LYS A 26 -14.88 -11.27 3.48
CA LYS A 26 -14.10 -11.42 4.71
C LYS A 26 -12.77 -10.66 4.65
N VAL A 27 -12.17 -10.57 3.46
CA VAL A 27 -10.98 -9.72 3.28
C VAL A 27 -11.36 -8.25 3.39
N ALA A 28 -12.42 -7.82 2.69
CA ALA A 28 -12.92 -6.46 2.71
C ALA A 28 -13.41 -6.01 4.10
N ASP A 29 -13.82 -6.93 4.98
CA ASP A 29 -14.15 -6.64 6.38
C ASP A 29 -12.96 -6.09 7.18
N ASN A 30 -11.72 -6.28 6.72
CA ASN A 30 -10.54 -5.70 7.38
C ASN A 30 -10.34 -4.22 7.04
N TYR A 31 -11.08 -3.67 6.07
CA TYR A 31 -10.97 -2.29 5.63
C TYR A 31 -12.04 -1.40 6.27
N LEU A 32 -11.75 -0.11 6.40
CA LEU A 32 -12.76 0.90 6.70
C LEU A 32 -13.76 1.02 5.55
N LYS A 33 -14.96 1.52 5.84
CA LYS A 33 -16.01 1.73 4.82
C LYS A 33 -15.52 2.62 3.67
N ASN A 34 -14.71 3.62 3.98
CA ASN A 34 -14.03 4.54 3.08
C ASN A 34 -12.53 4.19 2.93
N GLY A 35 -12.16 2.92 3.10
CA GLY A 35 -10.80 2.45 2.91
C GLY A 35 -10.40 2.47 1.43
N GLU A 36 -9.10 2.56 1.20
CA GLU A 36 -8.51 2.59 -0.14
C GLU A 36 -7.48 1.48 -0.34
N LEU A 37 -7.44 0.93 -1.56
CA LEU A 37 -6.48 -0.08 -1.98
C LEU A 37 -5.87 0.27 -3.35
N LEU A 38 -4.54 0.42 -3.37
CA LEU A 38 -3.70 0.39 -4.55
C LEU A 38 -3.10 -1.03 -4.64
N GLY A 39 -3.70 -1.87 -5.47
CA GLY A 39 -3.38 -3.29 -5.52
C GLY A 39 -2.17 -3.64 -6.39
N THR A 40 -1.55 -4.79 -6.10
CA THR A 40 -0.36 -5.33 -6.77
C THR A 40 -0.55 -5.54 -8.28
N VAL A 41 -1.77 -5.87 -8.71
CA VAL A 41 -2.06 -6.30 -10.09
C VAL A 41 -3.07 -5.41 -10.82
N SER A 42 -3.32 -4.17 -10.36
CA SER A 42 -4.24 -3.23 -11.02
C SER A 42 -3.72 -1.79 -10.97
N VAL A 43 -3.91 -1.01 -12.04
CA VAL A 43 -3.74 0.46 -12.05
C VAL A 43 -4.85 1.22 -11.37
N LYS A 44 -6.05 0.64 -11.32
CA LYS A 44 -7.21 1.28 -10.71
C LYS A 44 -7.08 1.29 -9.18
N ILE A 45 -7.17 2.48 -8.60
CA ILE A 45 -7.39 2.67 -7.16
C ILE A 45 -8.78 2.14 -6.80
N ARG A 46 -8.87 1.30 -5.76
CA ARG A 46 -10.12 0.74 -5.27
C ARG A 46 -10.53 1.47 -4.00
N GLN A 47 -11.60 2.25 -4.10
CA GLN A 47 -12.15 3.00 -2.98
C GLN A 47 -13.46 2.38 -2.49
N GLY A 48 -13.51 2.15 -1.18
CA GLY A 48 -14.65 1.59 -0.50
C GLY A 48 -14.84 0.10 -0.74
N ARG A 49 -15.71 -0.47 0.11
CA ARG A 49 -15.88 -1.92 0.25
C ARG A 49 -16.10 -2.65 -1.08
N LYS A 50 -17.04 -2.19 -1.90
CA LYS A 50 -17.44 -2.87 -3.14
C LYS A 50 -16.28 -2.99 -4.14
N GLU A 51 -15.47 -1.95 -4.29
CA GLU A 51 -14.33 -1.99 -5.23
C GLU A 51 -13.17 -2.82 -4.67
N ILE A 52 -13.00 -2.83 -3.35
CA ILE A 52 -12.02 -3.69 -2.67
C ILE A 52 -12.40 -5.16 -2.80
N GLU A 53 -13.68 -5.52 -2.61
CA GLU A 53 -14.19 -6.88 -2.83
C GLU A 53 -13.87 -7.36 -4.25
N LYS A 54 -14.20 -6.56 -5.27
CA LYS A 54 -13.89 -6.87 -6.68
C LYS A 54 -12.42 -7.15 -6.92
N TYR A 55 -11.51 -6.42 -6.28
CA TYR A 55 -10.08 -6.71 -6.40
C TYR A 55 -9.74 -8.08 -5.82
N PHE A 56 -10.28 -8.40 -4.63
CA PHE A 56 -10.02 -9.68 -3.98
C PHE A 56 -10.73 -10.86 -4.66
N ASP A 57 -11.84 -10.66 -5.37
CA ASP A 57 -12.47 -11.70 -6.19
C ASP A 57 -11.49 -12.28 -7.23
N HIS A 58 -10.55 -11.47 -7.73
CA HIS A 58 -9.49 -11.91 -8.64
C HIS A 58 -8.24 -12.37 -7.88
N PHE A 59 -7.78 -11.58 -6.90
CA PHE A 59 -6.53 -11.87 -6.19
C PHE A 59 -6.59 -13.20 -5.42
N LEU A 60 -7.76 -13.61 -4.93
CA LEU A 60 -7.92 -14.87 -4.19
C LEU A 60 -7.88 -16.11 -5.09
N GLN A 61 -8.05 -15.96 -6.42
CA GLN A 61 -8.01 -17.08 -7.37
C GLN A 61 -6.62 -17.71 -7.47
N ILE A 62 -5.58 -16.94 -7.15
CA ILE A 62 -4.18 -17.41 -7.14
C ILE A 62 -3.71 -17.85 -5.76
N ASP A 63 -4.64 -18.18 -4.85
CA ASP A 63 -4.39 -18.72 -3.50
C ASP A 63 -3.26 -18.01 -2.71
N PRO A 64 -3.35 -16.68 -2.50
CA PRO A 64 -2.24 -15.89 -1.97
C PRO A 64 -2.04 -16.09 -0.46
N SER A 65 -0.77 -16.16 -0.04
CA SER A 65 -0.35 -16.18 1.36
C SER A 65 0.87 -15.29 1.58
N GLY A 66 0.73 -14.24 2.39
CA GLY A 66 1.77 -13.24 2.62
C GLY A 66 2.69 -13.56 3.81
N LYS A 67 3.96 -13.19 3.69
CA LYS A 67 4.96 -13.20 4.78
C LYS A 67 5.71 -11.87 4.78
N VAL A 68 5.61 -11.12 5.88
CA VAL A 68 6.41 -9.89 6.08
C VAL A 68 7.88 -10.25 6.25
N ILE A 69 8.74 -9.54 5.51
CA ILE A 69 10.20 -9.69 5.49
C ILE A 69 10.86 -8.53 6.23
N GLU A 70 10.45 -7.31 5.90
CA GLU A 70 10.93 -6.08 6.53
C GLU A 70 9.73 -5.22 6.92
N ARG A 71 9.90 -4.46 8.01
CA ARG A 71 8.83 -3.63 8.56
C ARG A 71 9.38 -2.37 9.21
N GLU A 72 8.76 -1.26 8.84
CA GLU A 72 8.88 0.06 9.44
C GLU A 72 7.51 0.47 9.97
N ILE A 73 7.49 1.07 11.17
CA ILE A 73 6.24 1.48 11.83
C ILE A 73 6.40 2.92 12.28
N ILE A 74 5.43 3.75 11.91
CA ILE A 74 5.35 5.15 12.33
C ILE A 74 4.03 5.36 13.06
N ALA A 75 4.12 5.74 14.33
CA ALA A 75 2.96 6.20 15.09
C ALA A 75 2.53 7.58 14.55
N ILE A 76 1.25 7.73 14.23
CA ILE A 76 0.69 8.98 13.72
C ILE A 76 -0.07 9.68 14.85
N ASP A 77 -1.02 8.96 15.46
CA ASP A 77 -1.74 9.37 16.65
C ASP A 77 -2.18 8.13 17.47
N GLU A 78 -3.01 8.31 18.49
CA GLU A 78 -3.52 7.23 19.36
C GLU A 78 -4.44 6.21 18.66
N ASN A 79 -4.97 6.56 17.49
CA ASN A 79 -5.97 5.83 16.72
C ASN A 79 -5.49 5.48 15.30
N THR A 80 -4.31 5.94 14.90
CA THR A 80 -3.76 5.79 13.54
C THR A 80 -2.26 5.49 13.56
N PHE A 81 -1.81 4.53 12.76
CA PHE A 81 -0.39 4.30 12.51
C PHE A 81 -0.11 3.77 11.11
N LEU A 82 1.12 3.99 10.64
CA LEU A 82 1.66 3.40 9.41
C LEU A 82 2.41 2.12 9.72
N ASP A 83 2.18 1.08 8.92
CA ASP A 83 2.94 -0.16 8.87
C ASP A 83 3.38 -0.38 7.42
N GLY A 84 4.65 -0.19 7.12
CA GLY A 84 5.20 -0.29 5.77
C GLY A 84 6.42 -1.21 5.70
N GLY A 85 6.81 -1.64 4.52
CA GLY A 85 8.01 -2.45 4.32
C GLY A 85 7.93 -3.42 3.15
N LEU A 86 8.51 -4.61 3.33
CA LEU A 86 8.57 -5.66 2.32
C LEU A 86 7.83 -6.91 2.79
N TYR A 87 7.09 -7.52 1.88
CA TYR A 87 6.52 -8.85 2.07
C TYR A 87 6.66 -9.71 0.82
N ASN A 88 6.59 -11.03 1.03
CA ASN A 88 6.53 -11.99 -0.05
C ASN A 88 5.15 -12.64 -0.04
N PHE A 89 4.52 -12.73 -1.20
CA PHE A 89 3.35 -13.59 -1.38
C PHE A 89 3.78 -14.91 -2.02
N GLU A 90 3.47 -16.01 -1.36
CA GLU A 90 3.33 -17.29 -2.03
C GLU A 90 1.98 -17.31 -2.75
N VAL A 91 1.97 -17.60 -4.04
CA VAL A 91 0.78 -17.70 -4.88
C VAL A 91 0.83 -18.97 -5.71
N THR A 92 -0.34 -19.48 -6.11
CA THR A 92 -0.47 -20.59 -7.06
C THR A 92 -0.97 -20.06 -8.40
N LYS A 93 -0.13 -20.13 -9.44
CA LYS A 93 -0.48 -19.73 -10.81
C LYS A 93 -0.26 -20.91 -11.74
N ASN A 94 -1.27 -21.25 -12.54
CA ASN A 94 -1.23 -22.41 -13.46
C ASN A 94 -0.84 -23.74 -12.78
N GLY A 95 -1.20 -23.91 -11.50
CA GLY A 95 -0.84 -25.11 -10.71
C GLY A 95 0.56 -25.08 -10.08
N GLU A 96 1.37 -24.04 -10.35
CA GLU A 96 2.72 -23.89 -9.81
C GLU A 96 2.76 -22.85 -8.70
N ARG A 97 3.56 -23.15 -7.66
CA ARG A 97 3.83 -22.19 -6.58
C ARG A 97 4.87 -21.18 -7.02
N GLN A 98 4.60 -19.90 -6.81
CA GLN A 98 5.48 -18.79 -7.13
C GLN A 98 5.60 -17.85 -5.94
N ILE A 99 6.76 -17.22 -5.79
CA ILE A 99 6.98 -16.15 -4.82
C ILE A 99 6.95 -14.81 -5.54
N ILE A 100 6.10 -13.91 -5.08
CA ILE A 100 6.04 -12.52 -5.52
C ILE A 100 6.57 -11.63 -4.38
N GLU A 101 7.72 -11.01 -4.61
CA GLU A 101 8.26 -9.99 -3.72
C GLU A 101 7.55 -8.64 -3.95
N ALA A 102 7.16 -7.97 -2.88
CA ALA A 102 6.42 -6.73 -2.97
C ALA A 102 6.70 -5.77 -1.80
N ARG A 103 6.54 -4.47 -2.09
CA ARG A 103 6.48 -3.39 -1.10
C ARG A 103 5.05 -3.19 -0.65
N PHE A 104 4.87 -2.88 0.63
CA PHE A 104 3.57 -2.54 1.17
C PHE A 104 3.61 -1.29 2.05
N THR A 105 2.52 -0.55 2.03
CA THR A 105 2.18 0.47 3.03
C THR A 105 0.75 0.22 3.49
N TYR A 106 0.54 0.05 4.79
CA TYR A 106 -0.76 0.09 5.44
C TYR A 106 -0.87 1.33 6.31
N ILE A 107 -1.99 2.06 6.20
CA ILE A 107 -2.46 2.92 7.28
C ILE A 107 -3.54 2.15 8.03
N TRP A 108 -3.25 1.84 9.29
CA TRP A 108 -4.20 1.25 10.22
C TRP A 108 -4.86 2.36 11.00
N GLN A 109 -6.19 2.35 11.06
CA GLN A 109 -7.00 3.31 11.82
C GLN A 109 -8.10 2.58 12.59
N LYS A 110 -8.41 3.02 13.81
CA LYS A 110 -9.56 2.52 14.55
C LYS A 110 -10.87 2.99 13.91
N ASP A 111 -11.82 2.08 13.76
CA ASP A 111 -13.20 2.45 13.46
C ASP A 111 -13.91 3.04 14.68
N ASN A 112 -15.17 3.46 14.51
CA ASN A 112 -16.00 4.00 15.59
C ASN A 112 -16.31 3.01 16.73
N LYS A 113 -15.98 1.73 16.56
CA LYS A 113 -16.09 0.69 17.60
C LYS A 113 -14.75 0.37 18.24
N GLY A 114 -13.70 1.13 17.91
CA GLY A 114 -12.34 0.93 18.42
C GLY A 114 -11.58 -0.22 17.76
N SER A 115 -12.11 -0.85 16.71
CA SER A 115 -11.45 -1.95 16.00
C SER A 115 -10.47 -1.40 14.96
N TRP A 116 -9.24 -1.93 14.95
CA TRP A 116 -8.26 -1.59 13.92
C TRP A 116 -8.67 -2.12 12.54
N LYS A 117 -8.65 -1.23 11.56
CA LYS A 117 -9.02 -1.47 10.16
C LYS A 117 -8.02 -0.79 9.23
N VAL A 118 -7.96 -1.27 8.00
CA VAL A 118 -7.15 -0.67 6.94
C VAL A 118 -7.88 0.56 6.40
N LYS A 119 -7.27 1.72 6.58
CA LYS A 119 -7.68 2.97 5.94
C LYS A 119 -7.09 3.12 4.54
N HIS A 120 -5.81 2.77 4.40
CA HIS A 120 -5.09 2.82 3.13
C HIS A 120 -4.19 1.59 3.00
N HIS A 121 -4.13 0.98 1.82
CA HIS A 121 -3.20 -0.09 1.49
C HIS A 121 -2.59 0.16 0.12
N HIS A 122 -1.27 0.34 0.04
CA HIS A 122 -0.53 0.36 -1.21
C HIS A 122 0.40 -0.85 -1.29
N SER A 123 0.08 -1.78 -2.18
CA SER A 123 0.91 -2.92 -2.52
C SER A 123 1.45 -2.81 -3.94
N ALA A 124 2.74 -3.03 -4.12
CA ALA A 124 3.36 -3.07 -5.43
C ALA A 124 4.48 -4.12 -5.48
N THR A 125 4.51 -4.89 -6.58
CA THR A 125 5.62 -5.81 -6.87
C THR A 125 6.95 -5.05 -6.85
N LYS A 126 8.00 -5.70 -6.35
CA LYS A 126 9.37 -5.22 -6.52
C LYS A 126 9.71 -5.34 -8.01
N THR A 127 10.04 -4.23 -8.67
CA THR A 127 10.66 -4.29 -10.01
C THR A 127 11.99 -5.03 -9.89
N PRO A 128 12.35 -5.91 -10.85
CA PRO A 128 13.66 -6.55 -10.86
C PRO A 128 14.78 -5.50 -10.80
N GLU A 129 15.86 -5.77 -10.06
CA GLU A 129 17.00 -4.85 -9.87
C GLU A 129 17.75 -4.46 -11.16
N ASN A 130 17.32 -4.97 -12.31
CA ASN A 130 18.01 -4.85 -13.60
C ASN A 130 17.49 -3.69 -14.47
N GLU A 131 16.43 -2.98 -14.06
CA GLU A 131 16.10 -1.68 -14.64
C GLU A 131 16.82 -0.60 -13.84
N LYS A 132 17.93 -0.13 -14.40
CA LYS A 132 18.78 0.92 -13.85
C LYS A 132 17.94 2.17 -13.57
N LEU A 133 17.48 2.33 -12.33
CA LEU A 133 17.44 3.64 -11.70
C LEU A 133 18.89 4.16 -11.72
N ASN A 134 19.22 4.98 -12.73
CA ASN A 134 20.43 5.77 -12.72
C ASN A 134 20.47 6.50 -11.37
N LYS A 135 21.42 6.10 -10.53
CA LYS A 135 21.64 6.58 -9.16
C LYS A 135 22.04 8.07 -9.09
N GLU A 136 21.99 8.80 -10.20
CA GLU A 136 22.45 10.18 -10.30
C GLU A 136 21.36 11.24 -10.16
N SER A 137 20.07 10.90 -10.19
CA SER A 137 19.02 11.90 -9.94
C SER A 137 18.39 11.86 -8.55
N GLY A 138 18.38 10.74 -7.82
CA GLY A 138 18.11 10.62 -6.36
C GLY A 138 16.79 11.22 -5.80
N VAL A 139 16.08 11.97 -6.62
CA VAL A 139 14.91 12.79 -6.39
C VAL A 139 14.15 12.60 -7.70
N LEU A 140 13.11 11.76 -7.67
CA LEU A 140 12.07 11.90 -8.69
C LEU A 140 11.59 13.34 -8.55
N ASP A 141 11.81 14.15 -9.58
CA ASP A 141 11.28 15.51 -9.61
C ASP A 141 9.75 15.41 -9.68
N LEU A 142 9.12 15.51 -8.50
CA LEU A 142 7.68 15.49 -8.35
C LEU A 142 7.07 16.90 -8.55
N SER A 143 7.83 17.87 -9.09
CA SER A 143 7.34 19.22 -9.36
C SER A 143 6.71 19.39 -10.74
N GLY A 144 6.75 18.35 -11.60
CA GLY A 144 6.18 18.39 -12.94
C GLY A 144 4.65 18.27 -13.01
N ASN A 145 4.06 18.86 -14.05
CA ASN A 145 2.61 18.92 -14.32
C ASN A 145 1.93 17.57 -14.68
N ASN A 146 2.67 16.45 -14.64
CA ASN A 146 2.18 15.12 -15.08
C ASN A 146 1.93 14.16 -13.91
N ILE A 147 1.81 14.69 -12.68
CA ILE A 147 1.41 13.88 -11.53
C ILE A 147 -0.10 13.87 -11.42
N GLU A 148 -0.67 12.68 -11.56
CA GLU A 148 -2.05 12.43 -11.17
C GLU A 148 -2.09 12.06 -9.69
N TRP A 149 -2.61 12.96 -8.86
CA TRP A 149 -2.79 12.68 -7.44
C TRP A 149 -4.00 11.78 -7.22
N GLY A 150 -3.79 10.68 -6.49
CA GLY A 150 -4.86 9.79 -6.04
C GLY A 150 -5.41 10.29 -4.71
N THR A 151 -4.74 9.91 -3.62
CA THR A 151 -5.13 10.28 -2.25
C THR A 151 -4.33 11.47 -1.77
N ASN A 152 -5.03 12.39 -1.11
CA ASN A 152 -4.44 13.43 -0.26
C ASN A 152 -5.25 13.43 1.04
N GLU A 153 -4.75 12.71 2.04
CA GLU A 153 -5.46 12.46 3.29
C GLU A 153 -4.73 13.10 4.46
N GLU A 154 -5.42 14.01 5.13
CA GLU A 154 -4.97 14.56 6.42
C GLU A 154 -5.21 13.51 7.51
N LEU A 155 -4.15 13.21 8.25
CA LEU A 155 -4.14 12.30 9.38
C LEU A 155 -3.82 13.09 10.66
N GLY A 156 -3.91 12.45 11.83
CA GLY A 156 -3.52 13.10 13.08
C GLY A 156 -2.04 13.48 13.14
N GLY A 157 -1.68 14.31 14.12
CA GLY A 157 -0.28 14.69 14.36
C GLY A 157 0.35 15.55 13.24
N ASN A 158 -0.47 16.35 12.55
CA ASN A 158 -0.06 17.17 11.39
C ASN A 158 0.55 16.36 10.25
N MET A 159 0.14 15.08 10.12
CA MET A 159 0.63 14.22 9.07
C MET A 159 -0.32 14.20 7.86
N THR A 160 0.24 14.10 6.67
CA THR A 160 -0.54 13.98 5.43
C THR A 160 -0.03 12.80 4.62
N LEU A 161 -0.93 11.88 4.28
CA LEU A 161 -0.65 10.81 3.34
C LEU A 161 -0.99 11.28 1.93
N ARG A 162 -0.03 11.20 1.01
CA ARG A 162 -0.28 11.46 -0.42
C ARG A 162 0.07 10.25 -1.25
N THR A 163 -0.82 9.88 -2.17
CA THR A 163 -0.52 8.92 -3.24
C THR A 163 -0.68 9.57 -4.59
N GLY A 164 0.17 9.17 -5.53
CA GLY A 164 0.11 9.69 -6.88
C GLY A 164 0.72 8.75 -7.90
N PHE A 165 0.43 9.07 -9.15
CA PHE A 165 0.96 8.44 -10.33
C PHE A 165 1.76 9.47 -11.11
N LEU A 166 2.87 9.03 -11.67
CA LEU A 166 3.63 9.79 -12.63
C LEU A 166 3.80 8.90 -13.86
N SER A 167 3.10 9.25 -14.93
CA SER A 167 3.27 8.62 -16.23
C SER A 167 4.43 9.30 -16.96
N LYS A 168 5.29 8.49 -17.59
CA LYS A 168 6.36 8.97 -18.45
C LYS A 168 6.12 8.51 -19.88
N ASP A 169 6.68 9.25 -20.84
CA ASP A 169 6.54 8.97 -22.27
C ASP A 169 7.18 7.63 -22.71
N ASP A 170 7.90 6.95 -21.80
CA ASP A 170 8.49 5.62 -22.00
C ASP A 170 7.50 4.47 -21.79
N GLY A 171 6.24 4.76 -21.46
CA GLY A 171 5.21 3.75 -21.22
C GLY A 171 5.32 3.10 -19.83
N HIS A 172 6.02 3.74 -18.89
CA HIS A 172 6.06 3.35 -17.48
C HIS A 172 5.25 4.31 -16.60
N ILE A 173 4.52 3.73 -15.64
CA ILE A 173 3.79 4.44 -14.59
C ILE A 173 4.51 4.24 -13.26
N TRP A 174 4.98 5.35 -12.70
CA TRP A 174 5.50 5.40 -11.35
C TRP A 174 4.35 5.63 -10.37
N ARG A 175 4.32 4.87 -9.28
CA ARG A 175 3.41 5.09 -8.16
C ARG A 175 4.20 5.39 -6.93
N PHE A 176 3.66 6.29 -6.12
CA PHE A 176 4.27 6.61 -4.86
C PHE A 176 3.22 6.80 -3.77
N THR A 177 3.60 6.41 -2.56
CA THR A 177 2.93 6.80 -1.31
C THR A 177 3.96 7.55 -0.49
N ARG A 178 3.63 8.75 -0.03
CA ARG A 178 4.44 9.50 0.92
C ARG A 178 3.62 9.89 2.14
N LEU A 179 4.25 9.84 3.30
CA LEU A 179 3.75 10.46 4.52
C LEU A 179 4.62 11.70 4.76
N THR A 180 3.98 12.86 4.88
CA THR A 180 4.65 14.09 5.31
C THR A 180 4.19 14.49 6.69
N LYS A 181 5.04 15.19 7.43
CA LYS A 181 4.70 15.85 8.69
C LYS A 181 4.92 17.35 8.51
N ARG A 182 3.92 18.16 8.86
CA ARG A 182 4.04 19.62 8.85
C ARG A 182 4.51 20.11 10.21
N GLY A 183 5.61 20.86 10.22
CA GLY A 183 6.14 21.55 11.40
C GLY A 183 5.33 22.81 11.75
N ASP A 184 5.55 23.36 12.94
CA ASP A 184 4.90 24.59 13.41
C ASP A 184 5.32 25.81 12.57
N ASP A 185 6.48 25.73 11.92
CA ASP A 185 7.00 26.69 10.94
C ASP A 185 6.33 26.59 9.56
N GLY A 186 5.41 25.64 9.38
CA GLY A 186 4.70 25.38 8.12
C GLY A 186 5.48 24.51 7.13
N VAL A 187 6.71 24.08 7.45
CA VAL A 187 7.53 23.25 6.57
C VAL A 187 7.02 21.81 6.59
N GLU A 188 6.87 21.20 5.40
CA GLU A 188 6.53 19.77 5.26
C GLU A 188 7.80 18.93 5.11
N GLU A 189 8.02 17.99 6.03
CA GLU A 189 9.09 16.99 5.96
C GLU A 189 8.52 15.65 5.49
N ILE A 190 9.21 14.94 4.58
CA ILE A 190 8.87 13.57 4.21
C ILE A 190 9.39 12.61 5.28
N VAL A 191 8.49 11.96 6.01
CA VAL A 191 8.83 11.00 7.07
C VAL A 191 8.74 9.54 6.61
N TYR A 192 8.07 9.28 5.50
CA TYR A 192 8.02 7.96 4.86
C TYR A 192 7.78 8.08 3.36
N ARG A 193 8.37 7.17 2.57
CA ARG A 193 8.07 7.03 1.15
C ARG A 193 8.16 5.58 0.68
N GLN A 194 7.17 5.18 -0.11
CA GLN A 194 7.20 4.01 -0.97
C GLN A 194 7.12 4.49 -2.41
N ILE A 195 8.02 4.02 -3.27
CA ILE A 195 7.99 4.25 -4.72
C ILE A 195 8.01 2.89 -5.39
N SER A 196 7.19 2.72 -6.43
CA SER A 196 7.15 1.53 -7.26
C SER A 196 6.94 1.91 -8.72
N GLU A 197 7.58 1.20 -9.61
CA GLU A 197 7.43 1.34 -11.05
C GLU A 197 6.58 0.20 -11.60
N ARG A 198 5.78 0.49 -12.62
CA ARG A 198 5.10 -0.52 -13.42
C ARG A 198 5.12 -0.14 -14.90
N PRO A 199 5.20 -1.11 -15.82
CA PRO A 199 4.82 -0.86 -17.20
C PRO A 199 3.33 -0.45 -17.25
N GLU A 200 2.97 0.37 -18.23
CA GLU A 200 1.58 0.72 -18.51
C GLU A 200 0.73 -0.54 -18.72
N ASP A 201 -0.46 -0.52 -18.11
CA ASP A 201 -1.42 -1.60 -18.20
C ASP A 201 -1.98 -1.62 -19.63
N LYS A 202 -1.52 -2.56 -20.47
CA LYS A 202 -1.99 -2.72 -21.86
C LYS A 202 -3.43 -3.25 -21.97
N GLY A 203 -4.12 -3.42 -20.83
CA GLY A 203 -5.47 -3.96 -20.77
C GLY A 203 -5.46 -5.46 -21.05
N VAL A 204 -5.75 -6.24 -20.01
CA VAL A 204 -6.26 -7.61 -20.16
C VAL A 204 -7.70 -7.62 -19.67
#